data_AF-A0A941S2L6-F1
#
_entry.id   AF-A0A941S2L6-F1
#
_cell.length_a   1.000
_cell.length_b   1.000
_cell.length_c   1.000
_cell.angle_alpha   90.00
_cell.angle_beta   90.00
_cell.angle_gamma   90.00
#
_symmetry.space_group_name_H-M   'P 1'
#
loop_
_entity.id
_entity.type
_entity.pdbx_description
1 polymer ?
#
loop_
_entity_poly.entity_id
_entity_poly.type
_entity_poly.pdbx_seq_one_letter_code
_entity_poly.pdbx_strand_id
1 'polypeptide(L)'
;MAKGIAAATALVLVVFGVFVYFLWQGTSKEPAGSNEVANQERRQQRQTPAEPAVSPHSRPAAEMPATAGDVADQAAETRSTEPAVEPVSAAPGMPPANAEAPPTATAPVAGSIRERPLFAGWHDPQLVLIISGEQHGYVEPCGCSLNQLGGLSRRADLIRQLQERGWTTTAFDVGGLVNNPNRKQAKLKFDMMTKCLTDMKYAGVANGVEELQLSFDFLSYHRPDELPFLGSNLLFFDDPTFTGAPLLKRVITIGTTKLGVLAVFGPELDETVRPNGQENGGFEFKILPPDEVIRKQLAELKTEKPDLLILLSHSKLAASKELAAKFPEFDIVAASGGPEDADPRPNFIGDKTLFIAPGQKGKRVPVVGFFPGKGKEQLRYELVDLDDKRFKESPRMAEHMRYYQEELLKERNLVATEPAIDDPRNFHPITGAPVEASENPFVGAKVCGECHTSAYEVWKETGHAKATETLKHGRDHRPDFISRLYDPECIACHVTGWDPKKVVRYNTGYTGNENPPDLLTGQQCENCHGPGGRHSQLEQLLKAGKLPSDDIKQDEIDGWRKFVKVSLKNAYDMCAKCHDGDNDPNFKVENFNEYWDKVAHPGKD
;
A
#
# COMPACT_ATOMS: atom_id res chain seq x y z
N MET A 1 35.40 -31.25 45.23
CA MET A 1 34.40 -30.30 44.70
C MET A 1 32.97 -30.89 44.67
N ALA A 2 32.54 -31.67 45.66
CA ALA A 2 31.20 -32.29 45.66
C ALA A 2 30.31 -31.87 46.85
N LYS A 3 30.80 -31.03 47.77
CA LYS A 3 30.02 -30.53 48.92
C LYS A 3 29.56 -29.07 48.80
N GLY A 4 30.03 -28.34 47.78
CA GLY A 4 29.63 -26.94 47.53
C GLY A 4 28.42 -26.77 46.61
N ILE A 5 28.06 -27.79 45.83
CA ILE A 5 26.96 -27.71 44.86
C ILE A 5 25.61 -27.97 45.52
N ALA A 6 25.54 -28.85 46.54
CA ALA A 6 24.29 -29.17 47.22
C ALA A 6 23.70 -28.01 48.06
N ALA A 7 24.55 -27.11 48.59
CA ALA A 7 24.10 -25.96 49.36
C ALA A 7 23.50 -24.84 48.49
N ALA A 8 23.99 -24.69 47.26
CA ALA A 8 23.47 -23.69 46.31
C ALA A 8 22.11 -24.11 45.72
N THR A 9 21.89 -25.41 45.48
CA THR A 9 20.61 -25.91 44.95
C THR A 9 19.48 -25.87 45.98
N ALA A 10 19.79 -26.04 47.27
CA ALA A 10 18.80 -25.95 48.34
C ALA A 10 18.31 -24.51 48.57
N LEU A 11 19.17 -23.51 48.38
CA LEU A 11 18.80 -22.10 48.57
C LEU A 11 17.89 -21.58 47.45
N VAL A 12 18.10 -22.05 46.21
CA VAL A 12 17.29 -21.64 45.04
C VAL A 12 15.87 -22.23 45.11
N LEU A 13 15.70 -23.45 45.64
CA LEU A 13 14.38 -24.08 45.77
C LEU A 13 13.53 -23.44 46.89
N VAL A 14 14.15 -22.93 47.95
CA VAL A 14 13.41 -22.24 49.04
C VAL A 14 12.96 -20.84 48.59
N VAL A 15 13.76 -20.13 47.79
CA VAL A 15 13.38 -18.80 47.28
C VAL A 15 12.27 -18.90 46.22
N PHE A 16 12.27 -19.93 45.37
CA PHE A 16 11.18 -20.16 44.41
C PHE A 16 9.88 -20.63 45.09
N GLY A 17 9.97 -21.48 46.13
CA GLY A 17 8.81 -21.96 46.86
C GLY A 17 8.06 -20.86 47.63
N VAL A 18 8.80 -19.88 48.17
CA VAL A 18 8.20 -18.73 48.87
C VAL A 18 7.54 -17.76 47.87
N PHE A 19 8.12 -17.57 46.67
CA PHE A 19 7.56 -16.66 45.66
C PHE A 19 6.24 -17.20 45.04
N VAL A 20 6.14 -18.52 44.83
CA VAL A 20 4.92 -19.17 44.33
C VAL A 20 3.81 -19.21 45.39
N TYR A 21 4.15 -19.34 46.68
CA TYR A 21 3.17 -19.30 47.77
C TYR A 21 2.52 -17.92 47.96
N PHE A 22 3.27 -16.83 47.75
CA PHE A 22 2.71 -15.47 47.79
C PHE A 22 1.85 -15.13 46.57
N LEU A 23 2.17 -15.66 45.39
CA LEU A 23 1.34 -15.49 44.18
C LEU A 23 0.02 -16.28 44.26
N TRP A 24 0.01 -17.43 44.94
CA TRP A 24 -1.21 -18.23 45.14
C TRP A 24 -2.15 -17.65 46.21
N GLN A 25 -1.61 -17.08 47.29
CA GLN A 25 -2.43 -16.37 48.31
C GLN A 25 -3.07 -15.07 47.80
N GLY A 26 -2.57 -14.50 46.70
CA GLY A 26 -3.08 -13.27 46.09
C GLY A 26 -4.29 -13.44 45.16
N THR A 27 -4.71 -14.68 44.86
CA THR A 27 -5.77 -14.94 43.85
C THR A 27 -7.00 -15.67 44.40
N SER A 28 -7.09 -15.88 45.71
CA SER A 28 -8.25 -16.52 46.33
C SER A 28 -8.80 -15.70 47.49
N LYS A 29 -9.50 -14.61 47.18
CA LYS A 29 -10.50 -13.93 48.04
C LYS A 29 -11.16 -12.78 47.29
N GLU A 30 -12.31 -13.03 46.66
CA GLU A 30 -13.28 -11.98 46.36
C GLU A 30 -13.97 -11.54 47.66
N PRO A 31 -14.07 -10.23 47.97
CA PRO A 31 -15.08 -9.74 48.88
C PRO A 31 -16.32 -9.31 48.07
N ALA A 32 -17.45 -9.97 48.35
CA ALA A 32 -18.77 -9.46 48.01
C ALA A 32 -18.95 -8.06 48.62
N GLY A 33 -19.14 -7.03 47.79
CA GLY A 33 -19.49 -5.68 48.30
C GLY A 33 -19.15 -4.44 47.46
N SER A 34 -18.62 -4.54 46.24
CA SER A 34 -18.19 -3.35 45.47
C SER A 34 -19.18 -2.83 44.41
N ASN A 35 -20.36 -3.45 44.25
CA ASN A 35 -21.35 -3.05 43.23
C ASN A 35 -22.45 -2.08 43.72
N GLU A 36 -22.48 -1.68 44.99
CA GLU A 36 -23.51 -0.72 45.49
C GLU A 36 -23.05 0.75 45.47
N VAL A 37 -21.74 1.03 45.60
CA VAL A 37 -21.24 2.41 45.63
C VAL A 37 -21.16 3.02 44.21
N ALA A 38 -20.74 2.24 43.22
CA ALA A 38 -20.66 2.69 41.82
C ALA A 38 -22.05 2.92 41.17
N ASN A 39 -23.11 2.30 41.73
CA ASN A 39 -24.49 2.46 41.27
C ASN A 39 -25.21 3.67 41.92
N GLN A 40 -24.73 4.16 43.06
CA GLN A 40 -25.25 5.39 43.68
C GLN A 40 -24.74 6.66 42.99
N GLU A 41 -23.48 6.69 42.55
CA GLU A 41 -22.91 7.86 41.85
C GLU A 41 -23.50 8.06 40.44
N ARG A 42 -23.82 6.98 39.71
CA ARG A 42 -24.51 7.06 38.41
C ARG A 42 -25.99 7.48 38.50
N ARG A 43 -26.65 7.31 39.65
CA ARG A 43 -28.03 7.76 39.85
C ARG A 43 -28.13 9.23 40.23
N GLN A 44 -27.11 9.82 40.86
CA GLN A 44 -27.12 11.25 41.24
C GLN A 44 -26.81 12.20 40.07
N GLN A 45 -26.11 11.76 39.03
CA GLN A 45 -25.83 12.61 37.85
C GLN A 45 -27.00 12.69 36.83
N ARG A 46 -28.09 11.94 37.03
CA ARG A 46 -29.28 11.95 36.14
C ARG A 46 -30.44 12.83 36.64
N GLN A 47 -30.25 13.61 37.70
CA GLN A 47 -31.30 14.47 38.27
C GLN A 47 -30.81 15.89 38.55
N THR A 48 -30.64 16.68 37.50
CA THR A 48 -30.62 18.15 37.60
C THR A 48 -31.44 18.74 36.44
N PRO A 49 -32.47 19.55 36.71
CA PRO A 49 -33.22 20.23 35.66
C PRO A 49 -32.47 21.50 35.24
N ALA A 50 -32.25 21.69 33.94
CA ALA A 50 -31.72 22.95 33.40
C ALA A 50 -32.88 23.86 32.96
N GLU A 51 -32.95 25.05 33.56
CA GLU A 51 -33.81 26.17 33.14
C GLU A 51 -33.12 27.04 32.05
N PRO A 52 -33.89 27.86 31.29
CA PRO A 52 -33.52 28.28 29.94
C PRO A 52 -32.81 29.64 29.88
N ALA A 53 -31.94 29.83 28.89
CA ALA A 53 -31.39 31.15 28.56
C ALA A 53 -31.39 31.41 27.04
N VAL A 54 -32.41 32.18 26.64
CA VAL A 54 -32.50 33.29 25.67
C VAL A 54 -31.43 33.44 24.56
N SER A 55 -31.93 33.44 23.31
CA SER A 55 -31.27 33.87 22.05
C SER A 55 -30.91 35.36 21.98
N PRO A 56 -29.87 35.69 21.20
CA PRO A 56 -29.94 36.85 20.31
C PRO A 56 -29.64 36.51 18.84
N HIS A 57 -30.32 37.26 17.97
CA HIS A 57 -30.43 37.11 16.53
C HIS A 57 -29.17 37.45 15.69
N SER A 58 -28.99 36.65 14.63
CA SER A 58 -28.67 36.98 13.22
C SER A 58 -27.34 37.63 12.80
N ARG A 59 -26.55 36.90 11.99
CA ARG A 59 -26.12 37.16 10.57
C ARG A 59 -24.94 36.24 10.16
N PRO A 60 -24.57 36.17 8.86
CA PRO A 60 -25.14 35.39 7.75
C PRO A 60 -24.28 34.15 7.40
N ALA A 61 -24.77 33.33 6.46
CA ALA A 61 -24.13 32.10 5.99
C ALA A 61 -22.68 32.33 5.51
N ALA A 62 -21.73 31.63 6.13
CA ALA A 62 -20.38 31.40 5.61
C ALA A 62 -20.35 30.00 4.98
N GLU A 63 -19.86 29.95 3.74
CA GLU A 63 -19.73 28.75 2.93
C GLU A 63 -18.86 27.69 3.62
N MET A 64 -19.33 26.44 3.58
CA MET A 64 -18.57 25.29 4.02
C MET A 64 -17.44 24.98 3.01
N PRO A 65 -16.25 24.54 3.47
CA PRO A 65 -15.17 24.16 2.57
C PRO A 65 -15.49 22.84 1.87
N ALA A 66 -15.08 22.77 0.61
CA ALA A 66 -15.33 21.72 -0.34
C ALA A 66 -14.82 20.33 0.10
N THR A 67 -15.58 19.31 -0.28
CA THR A 67 -15.26 17.89 -0.14
C THR A 67 -14.13 17.46 -1.08
N ALA A 68 -13.42 16.39 -0.72
CA ALA A 68 -12.21 15.86 -1.37
C ALA A 68 -12.37 15.30 -2.82
N GLY A 69 -13.34 15.79 -3.60
CA GLY A 69 -13.48 15.55 -5.04
C GLY A 69 -12.78 16.60 -5.91
N ASP A 70 -12.45 17.79 -5.37
CA ASP A 70 -12.07 18.95 -6.19
C ASP A 70 -10.55 19.12 -6.44
N VAL A 71 -9.73 18.12 -6.12
CA VAL A 71 -8.26 18.18 -6.34
C VAL A 71 -7.82 17.36 -7.56
N ALA A 72 -8.74 16.64 -8.21
CA ALA A 72 -8.43 15.83 -9.41
C ALA A 72 -8.58 16.59 -10.75
N ASP A 73 -9.27 17.73 -10.78
CA ASP A 73 -9.67 18.38 -12.04
C ASP A 73 -8.78 19.56 -12.51
N GLN A 74 -7.72 19.92 -11.78
CA GLN A 74 -6.83 21.03 -12.19
C GLN A 74 -5.61 20.63 -13.03
N ALA A 75 -5.53 19.38 -13.51
CA ALA A 75 -4.45 18.93 -14.40
C ALA A 75 -4.85 18.85 -15.90
N ALA A 76 -6.08 19.24 -16.27
CA ALA A 76 -6.59 19.08 -17.64
C ALA A 76 -6.77 20.39 -18.45
N GLU A 77 -6.48 21.57 -17.89
CA GLU A 77 -6.63 22.84 -18.61
C GLU A 77 -5.27 23.43 -19.03
N THR A 78 -4.70 22.92 -20.11
CA THR A 78 -3.89 23.71 -21.06
C THR A 78 -3.82 23.00 -22.41
N ARG A 79 -4.91 23.05 -23.18
CA ARG A 79 -4.81 22.93 -24.64
C ARG A 79 -5.54 24.11 -25.31
N SER A 80 -4.71 24.81 -26.05
CA SER A 80 -4.92 25.96 -26.92
C SER A 80 -6.23 25.95 -27.70
N THR A 81 -6.88 27.11 -27.69
CA THR A 81 -8.08 27.48 -28.44
C THR A 81 -7.76 27.85 -29.89
N GLU A 82 -8.41 27.21 -30.85
CA GLU A 82 -8.80 27.82 -32.13
C GLU A 82 -10.25 27.38 -32.50
N PRO A 83 -11.02 28.24 -33.19
CA PRO A 83 -12.48 28.27 -33.05
C PRO A 83 -13.25 27.36 -34.02
N ALA A 84 -14.47 27.05 -33.57
CA ALA A 84 -15.46 26.18 -34.18
C ALA A 84 -15.97 26.62 -35.56
N VAL A 85 -16.26 25.63 -36.40
CA VAL A 85 -17.14 25.76 -37.58
C VAL A 85 -18.36 24.86 -37.36
N GLU A 86 -19.55 25.44 -37.52
CA GLU A 86 -20.87 24.84 -37.34
C GLU A 86 -21.21 23.67 -38.31
N PRO A 87 -22.21 22.83 -37.98
CA PRO A 87 -22.49 21.60 -38.72
C PRO A 87 -23.41 21.84 -39.92
N VAL A 88 -23.16 21.13 -41.03
CA VAL A 88 -24.08 21.07 -42.18
C VAL A 88 -24.54 19.62 -42.43
N SER A 89 -25.82 19.51 -42.75
CA SER A 89 -26.69 18.34 -42.86
C SER A 89 -26.30 17.24 -43.85
N ALA A 90 -26.79 16.03 -43.57
CA ALA A 90 -26.92 14.84 -44.46
C ALA A 90 -27.62 15.19 -45.80
N ALA A 91 -27.49 14.51 -46.96
CA ALA A 91 -27.01 13.18 -47.42
C ALA A 91 -26.80 13.28 -48.97
N PRO A 92 -26.86 12.21 -49.81
CA PRO A 92 -26.18 10.90 -49.85
C PRO A 92 -25.35 10.72 -51.16
N GLY A 93 -24.42 9.76 -51.20
CA GLY A 93 -23.86 9.30 -52.49
C GLY A 93 -22.53 8.58 -52.38
N MET A 94 -22.56 7.25 -52.50
CA MET A 94 -21.37 6.42 -52.70
C MET A 94 -21.22 6.12 -54.19
N PRO A 95 -19.99 6.14 -54.74
CA PRO A 95 -19.57 5.04 -55.59
C PRO A 95 -18.17 4.52 -55.19
N PRO A 96 -17.82 3.28 -55.58
CA PRO A 96 -16.70 2.56 -54.98
C PRO A 96 -15.38 2.71 -55.74
N ALA A 97 -14.33 2.26 -55.03
CA ALA A 97 -13.10 1.62 -55.51
C ALA A 97 -11.81 2.47 -55.63
N ASN A 98 -10.84 2.01 -54.84
CA ASN A 98 -9.40 1.88 -55.11
C ASN A 98 -8.57 3.13 -55.43
N ALA A 99 -7.84 3.58 -54.41
CA ALA A 99 -6.44 3.99 -54.56
C ALA A 99 -5.72 3.72 -53.22
N GLU A 100 -4.65 2.91 -53.28
CA GLU A 100 -3.76 2.60 -52.17
C GLU A 100 -3.15 3.87 -51.56
N ALA A 101 -3.33 4.05 -50.26
CA ALA A 101 -2.57 5.01 -49.46
C ALA A 101 -1.34 4.30 -48.85
N PRO A 102 -0.18 4.98 -48.75
CA PRO A 102 1.05 4.37 -48.25
C PRO A 102 0.91 4.01 -46.77
N PRO A 103 1.59 2.96 -46.27
CA PRO A 103 1.38 2.49 -44.91
C PRO A 103 1.86 3.56 -43.93
N THR A 104 0.91 4.19 -43.25
CA THR A 104 1.15 4.96 -42.04
C THR A 104 1.76 4.00 -41.03
N ALA A 105 2.98 4.29 -40.59
CA ALA A 105 3.70 3.49 -39.62
C ALA A 105 2.87 3.36 -38.32
N THR A 106 2.17 2.23 -38.20
CA THR A 106 1.59 1.76 -36.95
C THR A 106 2.70 1.58 -35.94
N ALA A 107 2.62 2.29 -34.81
CA ALA A 107 3.42 1.98 -33.64
C ALA A 107 3.25 0.48 -33.30
N PRO A 108 4.33 -0.24 -32.97
CA PRO A 108 4.25 -1.69 -32.82
C PRO A 108 3.39 -2.04 -31.61
N VAL A 109 2.29 -2.73 -31.89
CA VAL A 109 1.54 -3.58 -30.96
C VAL A 109 2.51 -4.56 -30.30
N ALA A 110 2.38 -4.71 -28.98
CA ALA A 110 3.04 -5.68 -28.09
C ALA A 110 3.79 -6.82 -28.81
N GLY A 111 5.01 -6.54 -29.25
CA GLY A 111 5.93 -7.56 -29.75
C GLY A 111 6.51 -8.30 -28.57
N SER A 112 6.48 -9.63 -28.61
CA SER A 112 7.19 -10.50 -27.68
C SER A 112 8.59 -9.94 -27.43
N ILE A 113 8.88 -9.56 -26.18
CA ILE A 113 10.23 -9.15 -25.78
C ILE A 113 11.13 -10.34 -26.06
N ARG A 114 11.88 -10.32 -27.18
CA ARG A 114 13.07 -11.16 -27.32
C ARG A 114 13.96 -10.75 -26.15
N GLU A 115 14.10 -11.64 -25.18
CA GLU A 115 14.88 -11.44 -23.97
C GLU A 115 16.29 -10.99 -24.37
N ARG A 116 16.56 -9.69 -24.27
CA ARG A 116 17.92 -9.18 -24.48
C ARG A 116 18.76 -9.70 -23.31
N PRO A 117 19.97 -10.20 -23.56
CA PRO A 117 20.87 -10.59 -22.49
C PRO A 117 21.08 -9.43 -21.52
N LEU A 118 20.85 -9.67 -20.22
CA LEU A 118 21.08 -8.69 -19.17
C LEU A 118 22.56 -8.28 -19.14
N PHE A 119 22.80 -6.97 -19.12
CA PHE A 119 24.13 -6.37 -19.04
C PHE A 119 25.04 -6.69 -20.22
N ALA A 120 24.47 -6.69 -21.44
CA ALA A 120 25.24 -6.94 -22.66
C ALA A 120 26.42 -5.96 -22.79
N GLY A 121 27.63 -6.49 -23.00
CA GLY A 121 28.86 -5.70 -23.15
C GLY A 121 29.47 -5.19 -21.83
N TRP A 122 28.92 -5.57 -20.67
CA TRP A 122 29.54 -5.30 -19.38
C TRP A 122 30.59 -6.38 -19.10
N HIS A 123 31.85 -5.96 -19.06
CA HIS A 123 33.00 -6.83 -18.77
C HIS A 123 33.68 -6.32 -17.51
N ASP A 124 33.64 -7.13 -16.45
CA ASP A 124 34.35 -6.91 -15.18
C ASP A 124 34.15 -5.52 -14.53
N PRO A 125 32.91 -5.13 -14.20
CA PRO A 125 32.69 -3.93 -13.37
C PRO A 125 33.40 -4.08 -12.02
N GLN A 126 34.06 -3.01 -11.56
CA GLN A 126 34.69 -3.01 -10.23
C GLN A 126 33.64 -3.02 -9.12
N LEU A 127 32.48 -2.40 -9.36
CA LEU A 127 31.33 -2.41 -8.47
C LEU A 127 30.04 -2.33 -9.28
N VAL A 128 29.00 -3.04 -8.84
CA VAL A 128 27.63 -2.91 -9.34
C VAL A 128 26.73 -2.40 -8.23
N LEU A 129 26.02 -1.31 -8.49
CA LEU A 129 25.08 -0.67 -7.58
C LEU A 129 23.66 -0.97 -8.03
N ILE A 130 22.84 -1.44 -7.10
CA ILE A 130 21.40 -1.53 -7.26
C ILE A 130 20.79 -0.29 -6.60
N ILE A 131 19.95 0.46 -7.33
CA ILE A 131 19.24 1.62 -6.77
C ILE A 131 17.74 1.32 -6.77
N SER A 132 17.09 1.48 -5.63
CA SER A 132 15.64 1.37 -5.49
C SER A 132 15.05 2.55 -4.74
N GLY A 133 13.73 2.62 -4.66
CA GLY A 133 12.99 3.67 -3.96
C GLY A 133 11.50 3.47 -4.13
N GLU A 134 10.72 4.21 -3.34
CA GLU A 134 9.25 4.33 -3.50
C GLU A 134 8.58 2.97 -3.67
N GLN A 135 9.02 2.01 -2.86
CA GLN A 135 8.51 0.64 -2.88
C GLN A 135 7.05 0.59 -2.43
N HIS A 136 6.63 1.54 -1.58
CA HIS A 136 5.25 1.75 -1.15
C HIS A 136 4.50 0.49 -0.71
N GLY A 137 5.19 -0.41 -0.03
CA GLY A 137 4.60 -1.61 0.57
C GLY A 137 4.35 -2.75 -0.41
N TYR A 138 4.79 -2.65 -1.67
CA TYR A 138 4.70 -3.72 -2.66
C TYR A 138 5.78 -4.77 -2.39
N VAL A 139 5.44 -5.86 -1.73
CA VAL A 139 6.44 -6.87 -1.34
C VAL A 139 6.61 -7.92 -2.46
N GLU A 140 5.52 -8.26 -3.10
CA GLU A 140 5.41 -9.16 -4.24
C GLU A 140 4.39 -8.58 -5.23
N PRO A 141 4.42 -9.02 -6.50
CA PRO A 141 3.32 -8.76 -7.41
C PRO A 141 2.01 -9.38 -6.89
N CYS A 142 0.90 -8.66 -7.02
CA CYS A 142 -0.46 -9.10 -6.60
C CYS A 142 -0.85 -10.48 -7.16
N GLY A 143 -0.31 -10.87 -8.33
CA GLY A 143 -0.73 -12.03 -9.11
C GLY A 143 -2.05 -11.80 -9.83
N CYS A 144 -2.59 -10.59 -9.78
CA CYS A 144 -3.93 -10.22 -10.24
C CYS A 144 -4.01 -10.15 -11.78
N SER A 145 -2.91 -9.78 -12.43
CA SER A 145 -2.71 -9.88 -13.88
C SER A 145 -1.49 -10.75 -14.22
N LEU A 146 -1.45 -11.29 -15.45
CA LEU A 146 -0.30 -12.07 -15.92
C LEU A 146 0.88 -11.15 -16.25
N ASN A 147 2.12 -11.64 -16.06
CA ASN A 147 3.37 -10.92 -16.34
C ASN A 147 3.58 -9.65 -15.49
N GLN A 148 2.99 -9.57 -14.29
CA GLN A 148 3.30 -8.47 -13.38
C GLN A 148 4.78 -8.46 -13.00
N LEU A 149 5.35 -7.26 -12.93
CA LEU A 149 6.75 -7.04 -12.58
C LEU A 149 6.94 -6.78 -11.08
N GLY A 150 8.16 -6.96 -10.61
CA GLY A 150 8.60 -6.54 -9.27
C GLY A 150 8.64 -7.65 -8.24
N GLY A 151 8.66 -7.25 -6.97
CA GLY A 151 8.79 -8.12 -5.82
C GLY A 151 10.21 -8.26 -5.29
N LEU A 152 10.34 -8.26 -3.96
CA LEU A 152 11.62 -8.37 -3.26
C LEU A 152 12.33 -9.70 -3.55
N SER A 153 11.55 -10.75 -3.79
CA SER A 153 12.04 -12.08 -4.15
C SER A 153 12.82 -12.08 -5.47
N ARG A 154 12.24 -11.49 -6.52
CA ARG A 154 12.90 -11.34 -7.83
C ARG A 154 14.08 -10.38 -7.78
N ARG A 155 13.99 -9.34 -6.96
CA ARG A 155 15.12 -8.43 -6.69
C ARG A 155 16.29 -9.16 -6.02
N ALA A 156 16.00 -10.00 -5.03
CA ALA A 156 17.02 -10.82 -4.37
C ALA A 156 17.67 -11.78 -5.37
N ASP A 157 16.89 -12.36 -6.30
CA ASP A 157 17.43 -13.21 -7.35
C ASP A 157 18.30 -12.44 -8.35
N LEU A 158 17.93 -11.20 -8.73
CA LEU A 158 18.80 -10.32 -9.52
C LEU A 158 20.16 -10.12 -8.83
N ILE A 159 20.15 -9.79 -7.53
CA ILE A 159 21.39 -9.59 -6.76
C ILE A 159 22.23 -10.88 -6.73
N ARG A 160 21.60 -12.04 -6.50
CA ARG A 160 22.27 -13.35 -6.55
C ARG A 160 22.91 -13.61 -7.92
N GLN A 161 22.17 -13.38 -9.01
CA GLN A 161 22.68 -13.57 -10.38
C GLN A 161 23.87 -12.64 -10.69
N LEU A 162 23.85 -11.40 -10.20
CA LEU A 162 24.98 -10.48 -10.32
C LEU A 162 26.22 -10.99 -9.55
N GLN A 163 26.03 -11.52 -8.34
CA GLN A 163 27.11 -12.09 -7.53
C GLN A 163 27.69 -13.36 -8.15
N GLU A 164 26.86 -14.21 -8.76
CA GLU A 164 27.30 -15.43 -9.47
C GLU A 164 28.14 -15.14 -10.72
N ARG A 165 28.00 -13.95 -11.31
CA ARG A 165 28.93 -13.45 -12.34
C ARG A 165 30.30 -13.08 -11.78
N GLY A 166 30.50 -13.18 -10.46
CA GLY A 166 31.70 -12.75 -9.76
C GLY A 166 31.77 -11.24 -9.54
N TRP A 167 30.68 -10.51 -9.78
CA TRP A 167 30.67 -9.06 -9.64
C TRP A 167 30.45 -8.65 -8.19
N THR A 168 31.23 -7.67 -7.73
CA THR A 168 31.03 -7.05 -6.43
C THR A 168 29.75 -6.20 -6.49
N THR A 169 28.78 -6.49 -5.62
CA THR A 169 27.47 -5.80 -5.61
C THR A 169 27.18 -5.13 -4.29
N THR A 170 26.50 -3.98 -4.32
CA THR A 170 25.78 -3.41 -3.17
C THR A 170 24.53 -2.69 -3.64
N ALA A 171 23.69 -2.24 -2.70
CA ALA A 171 22.42 -1.58 -3.01
C ALA A 171 22.15 -0.37 -2.11
N PHE A 172 21.41 0.61 -2.65
CA PHE A 172 20.90 1.76 -1.91
C PHE A 172 19.42 1.98 -2.24
N ASP A 173 18.67 2.46 -1.27
CA ASP A 173 17.26 2.83 -1.44
C ASP A 173 17.04 4.31 -1.14
N VAL A 174 16.23 5.00 -1.93
CA VAL A 174 15.92 6.42 -1.73
C VAL A 174 14.75 6.68 -0.78
N GLY A 175 14.25 5.65 -0.07
CA GLY A 175 13.18 5.78 0.92
C GLY A 175 11.77 5.60 0.33
N GLY A 176 10.75 5.69 1.19
CA GLY A 176 9.36 5.40 0.82
C GLY A 176 9.09 3.91 0.75
N LEU A 177 9.50 3.19 1.79
CA LEU A 177 9.43 1.72 1.81
C LEU A 177 8.00 1.20 1.86
N VAL A 178 7.13 1.85 2.64
CA VAL A 178 5.73 1.45 2.84
C VAL A 178 4.75 2.50 2.33
N ASN A 179 3.47 2.15 2.28
CA ASN A 179 2.37 3.06 2.05
C ASN A 179 1.59 3.27 3.36
N ASN A 180 1.10 4.49 3.62
CA ASN A 180 0.25 4.82 4.77
C ASN A 180 0.71 4.17 6.11
N PRO A 181 1.85 4.61 6.67
CA PRO A 181 2.46 4.02 7.87
C PRO A 181 1.59 4.12 9.14
N ASN A 182 0.48 4.85 9.10
CA ASN A 182 -0.49 4.88 10.20
C ASN A 182 -1.26 3.56 10.34
N ARG A 183 -1.32 2.74 9.29
CA ARG A 183 -2.00 1.44 9.33
C ARG A 183 -1.12 0.37 9.98
N LYS A 184 -1.75 -0.51 10.77
CA LYS A 184 -1.06 -1.64 11.40
C LYS A 184 -0.33 -2.52 10.38
N GLN A 185 -0.98 -2.83 9.26
CA GLN A 185 -0.37 -3.66 8.22
C GLN A 185 0.90 -3.04 7.63
N ALA A 186 0.89 -1.72 7.38
CA ALA A 186 2.04 -1.01 6.83
C ALA A 186 3.25 -1.09 7.77
N LYS A 187 3.05 -0.96 9.08
CA LYS A 187 4.12 -1.13 10.08
C LYS A 187 4.73 -2.53 10.06
N LEU A 188 3.89 -3.56 9.92
CA LEU A 188 4.35 -4.96 9.79
C LEU A 188 5.11 -5.19 8.47
N LYS A 189 4.67 -4.57 7.37
CA LYS A 189 5.40 -4.60 6.11
C LYS A 189 6.72 -3.87 6.20
N PHE A 190 6.79 -2.76 6.95
CA PHE A 190 8.02 -2.02 7.18
C PHE A 190 9.06 -2.91 7.86
N ASP A 191 8.69 -3.60 8.95
CA ASP A 191 9.56 -4.59 9.62
C ASP A 191 10.02 -5.72 8.70
N MET A 192 9.11 -6.28 7.90
CA MET A 192 9.48 -7.31 6.93
C MET A 192 10.45 -6.77 5.86
N MET A 193 10.19 -5.56 5.35
CA MET A 193 11.00 -4.95 4.31
C MET A 193 12.40 -4.62 4.79
N THR A 194 12.55 -4.06 5.99
CA THR A 194 13.89 -3.80 6.55
C THR A 194 14.69 -5.09 6.66
N LYS A 195 14.09 -6.19 7.13
CA LYS A 195 14.75 -7.52 7.17
C LYS A 195 15.11 -8.04 5.77
N CYS A 196 14.24 -7.87 4.78
CA CYS A 196 14.52 -8.26 3.41
C CYS A 196 15.71 -7.48 2.83
N LEU A 197 15.75 -6.16 3.05
CA LEU A 197 16.84 -5.29 2.60
C LEU A 197 18.16 -5.61 3.33
N THR A 198 18.11 -5.92 4.62
CA THR A 198 19.27 -6.42 5.39
C THR A 198 19.85 -7.70 4.78
N ASP A 199 19.00 -8.69 4.49
CA ASP A 199 19.46 -9.95 3.89
C ASP A 199 19.99 -9.79 2.46
N MET A 200 19.44 -8.82 1.71
CA MET A 200 19.97 -8.39 0.41
C MET A 200 21.23 -7.52 0.51
N LYS A 201 21.71 -7.23 1.73
CA LYS A 201 22.91 -6.44 2.03
C LYS A 201 22.86 -5.02 1.46
N TYR A 202 21.70 -4.36 1.59
CA TYR A 202 21.59 -2.94 1.30
C TYR A 202 22.55 -2.15 2.19
N ALA A 203 23.33 -1.26 1.58
CA ALA A 203 24.31 -0.44 2.27
C ALA A 203 23.74 0.86 2.82
N GLY A 204 22.51 1.24 2.47
CA GLY A 204 21.88 2.46 2.95
C GLY A 204 20.47 2.65 2.42
N VAL A 205 19.60 3.22 3.27
CA VAL A 205 18.26 3.67 2.90
C VAL A 205 18.13 5.14 3.30
N ALA A 206 17.69 6.02 2.40
CA ALA A 206 17.35 7.38 2.78
C ALA A 206 16.05 7.40 3.59
N ASN A 207 15.97 8.24 4.62
CA ASN A 207 14.68 8.50 5.28
C ASN A 207 13.76 9.27 4.33
N GLY A 208 12.62 8.67 3.99
CA GLY A 208 11.56 9.29 3.23
C GLY A 208 10.37 9.75 4.08
N VAL A 209 9.29 10.11 3.38
CA VAL A 209 8.05 10.61 4.00
C VAL A 209 7.50 9.57 4.97
N GLU A 210 7.38 8.32 4.52
CA GLU A 210 6.75 7.26 5.28
C GLU A 210 7.60 6.79 6.47
N GLU A 211 8.93 6.83 6.33
CA GLU A 211 9.84 6.56 7.46
C GLU A 211 9.66 7.59 8.58
N LEU A 212 9.49 8.87 8.25
CA LEU A 212 9.26 9.94 9.24
C LEU A 212 7.84 9.89 9.81
N GLN A 213 6.85 9.50 9.01
CA GLN A 213 5.47 9.32 9.46
C GLN A 213 5.31 8.12 10.42
N LEU A 214 6.27 7.18 10.49
CA LEU A 214 6.26 6.14 11.51
C LEU A 214 6.53 6.68 12.93
N SER A 215 7.09 7.90 13.08
CA SER A 215 7.35 8.51 14.39
C SER A 215 8.18 7.57 15.29
N PHE A 216 7.84 7.42 16.57
CA PHE A 216 8.53 6.53 17.50
C PHE A 216 8.57 5.06 17.04
N ASP A 217 7.62 4.60 16.22
CA ASP A 217 7.67 3.22 15.70
C ASP A 217 8.90 3.00 14.83
N PHE A 218 9.39 4.03 14.12
CA PHE A 218 10.62 3.96 13.34
C PHE A 218 11.80 3.47 14.20
N LEU A 219 11.92 3.94 15.44
CA LEU A 219 13.00 3.57 16.35
C LEU A 219 12.96 2.08 16.75
N SER A 220 11.79 1.43 16.66
CA SER A 220 11.65 0.00 16.95
C SER A 220 12.17 -0.88 15.81
N TYR A 221 12.15 -0.36 14.58
CA TYR A 221 12.56 -1.06 13.37
C TYR A 221 13.96 -0.68 12.90
N HIS A 222 14.44 0.50 13.29
CA HIS A 222 15.76 0.97 12.94
C HIS A 222 16.81 0.38 13.90
N ARG A 223 17.55 -0.61 13.40
CA ARG A 223 18.79 -1.07 14.01
C ARG A 223 19.96 -0.63 13.12
N PRO A 224 20.71 0.43 13.48
CA PRO A 224 21.79 0.97 12.65
C PRO A 224 22.82 -0.07 12.21
N ASP A 225 23.04 -1.09 13.05
CA ASP A 225 23.98 -2.19 12.79
C ASP A 225 23.46 -3.23 11.77
N GLU A 226 22.15 -3.26 11.52
CA GLU A 226 21.52 -4.17 10.55
C GLU A 226 21.27 -3.48 9.20
N LEU A 227 20.46 -2.42 9.20
CA LEU A 227 20.12 -1.62 8.01
C LEU A 227 20.31 -0.13 8.31
N PRO A 228 21.35 0.51 7.74
CA PRO A 228 21.64 1.90 8.00
C PRO A 228 20.66 2.81 7.26
N PHE A 229 19.89 3.59 8.03
CA PHE A 229 19.12 4.72 7.50
C PHE A 229 19.98 5.99 7.50
N LEU A 230 19.81 6.83 6.48
CA LEU A 230 20.57 8.05 6.26
C LEU A 230 19.63 9.26 6.15
N GLY A 231 20.06 10.37 6.73
CA GLY A 231 19.29 11.61 6.82
C GLY A 231 20.20 12.76 7.19
N SER A 232 21.08 13.16 6.29
CA SER A 232 22.10 14.19 6.47
C SER A 232 21.53 15.50 7.01
N ASN A 233 20.33 15.89 6.56
CA ASN A 233 19.65 17.12 6.98
C ASN A 233 18.48 16.88 7.92
N LEU A 234 18.40 15.71 8.55
CA LEU A 234 17.40 15.38 9.56
C LEU A 234 18.07 15.37 10.94
N LEU A 235 17.55 16.20 11.84
CA LEU A 235 18.04 16.29 13.22
C LEU A 235 16.93 15.87 14.17
N PHE A 236 17.07 14.70 14.78
CA PHE A 236 16.09 14.17 15.74
C PHE A 236 16.38 14.73 17.13
N PHE A 237 15.36 15.27 17.80
CA PHE A 237 15.44 15.82 19.17
C PHE A 237 16.61 16.80 19.39
N ASP A 238 16.95 17.60 18.38
CA ASP A 238 18.10 18.53 18.41
C ASP A 238 19.47 17.90 18.71
N ASP A 239 19.59 16.57 18.61
CA ASP A 239 20.80 15.83 18.95
C ASP A 239 21.26 14.94 17.78
N PRO A 240 22.38 15.28 17.12
CA PRO A 240 22.91 14.47 16.02
C PRO A 240 23.49 13.12 16.49
N THR A 241 23.59 12.91 17.81
CA THR A 241 24.07 11.68 18.44
C THR A 241 22.96 10.86 19.09
N PHE A 242 21.69 11.30 18.92
CA PHE A 242 20.55 10.60 19.46
C PHE A 242 20.54 9.13 19.01
N THR A 243 20.28 8.22 19.96
CA THR A 243 20.27 6.78 19.67
C THR A 243 19.09 6.45 18.77
N GLY A 244 19.38 5.98 17.56
CA GLY A 244 18.37 5.73 16.52
C GLY A 244 18.14 6.91 15.57
N ALA A 245 18.92 8.00 15.69
CA ALA A 245 18.99 9.01 14.64
C ALA A 245 19.60 8.43 13.36
N PRO A 246 19.16 8.89 12.18
CA PRO A 246 19.74 8.44 10.93
C PRO A 246 21.17 8.93 10.78
N LEU A 247 21.97 8.18 10.03
CA LEU A 247 23.36 8.54 9.78
C LEU A 247 23.43 9.82 8.96
N LEU A 248 24.22 10.79 9.44
CA LEU A 248 24.45 12.04 8.72
C LEU A 248 25.25 11.86 7.43
N LYS A 249 26.11 10.84 7.40
CA LYS A 249 26.92 10.44 6.25
C LYS A 249 27.33 8.99 6.40
N ARG A 250 27.68 8.35 5.29
CA ARG A 250 28.21 6.99 5.31
C ARG A 250 29.43 6.87 4.42
N VAL A 251 30.50 6.32 4.98
CA VAL A 251 31.71 5.94 4.23
C VAL A 251 31.85 4.45 4.36
N ILE A 252 31.87 3.74 3.22
CA ILE A 252 31.93 2.29 3.21
C ILE A 252 32.81 1.80 2.06
N THR A 253 33.60 0.76 2.31
CA THR A 253 34.39 0.11 1.26
C THR A 253 33.72 -1.21 0.89
N ILE A 254 33.39 -1.37 -0.39
CA ILE A 254 32.76 -2.57 -0.94
C ILE A 254 33.71 -3.14 -2.01
N GLY A 255 34.25 -4.33 -1.76
CA GLY A 255 35.38 -4.84 -2.54
C GLY A 255 36.58 -3.91 -2.40
N THR A 256 37.05 -3.36 -3.52
CA THR A 256 38.14 -2.37 -3.55
C THR A 256 37.66 -0.92 -3.68
N THR A 257 36.35 -0.70 -3.76
CA THR A 257 35.76 0.63 -4.04
C THR A 257 35.28 1.27 -2.75
N LYS A 258 35.76 2.47 -2.44
CA LYS A 258 35.29 3.30 -1.33
C LYS A 258 34.17 4.24 -1.79
N LEU A 259 33.04 4.18 -1.10
CA LEU A 259 31.86 5.00 -1.36
C LEU A 259 31.71 6.06 -0.27
N GLY A 260 31.38 7.29 -0.66
CA GLY A 260 30.90 8.34 0.23
C GLY A 260 29.44 8.65 -0.09
N VAL A 261 28.55 8.51 0.88
CA VAL A 261 27.11 8.61 0.69
C VAL A 261 26.51 9.64 1.63
N LEU A 262 25.68 10.52 1.06
CA LEU A 262 24.78 11.41 1.79
C LEU A 262 23.34 11.10 1.41
N ALA A 263 22.41 11.41 2.32
CA ALA A 263 20.99 11.33 2.02
C ALA A 263 20.29 12.59 2.51
N VAL A 264 19.44 13.20 1.69
CA VAL A 264 18.70 14.41 2.08
C VAL A 264 17.21 14.21 1.90
N PHE A 265 16.46 14.85 2.79
CA PHE A 265 15.01 14.98 2.73
C PHE A 265 14.63 16.38 2.24
N GLY A 266 13.74 16.46 1.27
CA GLY A 266 13.25 17.72 0.71
C GLY A 266 12.36 18.48 1.70
N PRO A 267 12.70 19.72 2.11
CA PRO A 267 11.86 20.52 3.00
C PRO A 267 10.44 20.76 2.46
N GLU A 268 10.26 20.73 1.14
CA GLU A 268 8.97 20.87 0.46
C GLU A 268 8.03 19.67 0.64
N LEU A 269 8.52 18.59 1.25
CA LEU A 269 7.71 17.41 1.62
C LEU A 269 7.28 17.46 3.09
N ASP A 270 7.67 18.46 3.88
CA ASP A 270 7.36 18.51 5.31
C ASP A 270 5.85 18.49 5.60
N GLU A 271 5.05 19.19 4.80
CA GLU A 271 3.58 19.19 4.93
C GLU A 271 2.96 17.81 4.72
N THR A 272 3.63 16.90 3.99
CA THR A 272 3.18 15.52 3.82
C THR A 272 3.46 14.67 5.07
N VAL A 273 4.51 14.99 5.82
CA VAL A 273 4.87 14.29 7.07
C VAL A 273 4.10 14.86 8.26
N ARG A 274 4.00 16.19 8.34
CA ARG A 274 3.38 16.96 9.42
C ARG A 274 2.29 17.89 8.88
N PRO A 275 1.11 17.35 8.51
CA PRO A 275 0.01 18.19 8.06
C PRO A 275 -0.37 19.25 9.10
N ASN A 276 -0.55 20.50 8.67
CA ASN A 276 -0.84 21.65 9.54
C ASN A 276 0.20 21.89 10.66
N GLY A 277 1.44 21.44 10.47
CA GLY A 277 2.53 21.61 11.45
C GLY A 277 2.33 20.84 12.75
N GLN A 278 1.38 19.89 12.80
CA GLN A 278 1.17 19.06 13.98
C GLN A 278 2.31 18.04 14.10
N GLU A 279 2.89 17.95 15.29
CA GLU A 279 3.87 16.90 15.58
C GLU A 279 3.23 15.52 15.46
N ASN A 280 3.93 14.62 14.80
CA ASN A 280 3.46 13.27 14.60
C ASN A 280 3.67 12.45 15.89
N GLY A 281 2.72 12.51 16.81
CA GLY A 281 2.76 11.73 18.06
C GLY A 281 3.86 12.15 19.03
N GLY A 282 4.30 13.42 19.00
CA GLY A 282 5.34 13.96 19.89
C GLY A 282 6.78 13.59 19.50
N PHE A 283 7.00 13.06 18.31
CA PHE A 283 8.34 12.80 17.77
C PHE A 283 8.90 14.07 17.14
N GLU A 284 9.93 14.64 17.77
CA GLU A 284 10.52 15.91 17.36
C GLU A 284 11.68 15.69 16.38
N PHE A 285 11.60 16.34 15.22
CA PHE A 285 12.71 16.43 14.28
C PHE A 285 12.72 17.75 13.52
N LYS A 286 13.91 18.16 13.07
CA LYS A 286 14.13 19.34 12.23
C LYS A 286 14.67 18.92 10.88
N ILE A 287 14.18 19.59 9.84
CA ILE A 287 14.69 19.49 8.47
C ILE A 287 15.59 20.71 8.24
N LEU A 288 16.89 20.50 8.20
CA LEU A 288 17.88 21.54 7.93
C LEU A 288 17.95 21.85 6.43
N PRO A 289 18.38 23.06 6.02
CA PRO A 289 18.57 23.40 4.61
C PRO A 289 19.53 22.39 3.92
N PRO A 290 19.07 21.65 2.90
CA PRO A 290 19.88 20.59 2.27
C PRO A 290 21.21 21.10 1.75
N ASP A 291 21.23 22.29 1.14
CA ASP A 291 22.43 22.88 0.56
C ASP A 291 23.55 23.12 1.58
N GLU A 292 23.20 23.62 2.75
CA GLU A 292 24.17 23.96 3.80
C GLU A 292 24.79 22.69 4.38
N VAL A 293 23.95 21.70 4.64
CA VAL A 293 24.35 20.38 5.13
C VAL A 293 25.22 19.67 4.10
N ILE A 294 24.81 19.64 2.83
CA ILE A 294 25.58 19.01 1.76
C ILE A 294 26.96 19.65 1.67
N ARG A 295 27.08 20.99 1.65
CA ARG A 295 28.40 21.67 1.60
C ARG A 295 29.32 21.21 2.72
N LYS A 296 28.81 21.18 3.95
CA LYS A 296 29.58 20.77 5.14
C LYS A 296 30.00 19.30 5.05
N GLN A 297 29.03 18.40 4.87
CA GLN A 297 29.29 16.96 4.92
C GLN A 297 30.10 16.48 3.71
N LEU A 298 29.90 17.08 2.54
CA LEU A 298 30.67 16.77 1.33
C LEU A 298 32.15 17.16 1.48
N ALA A 299 32.44 18.29 2.14
CA ALA A 299 33.82 18.68 2.42
C ALA A 299 34.53 17.64 3.31
N GLU A 300 33.84 17.14 4.33
CA GLU A 300 34.35 16.07 5.19
C GLU A 300 34.47 14.73 4.44
N LEU A 301 33.48 14.35 3.63
CA LEU A 301 33.55 13.12 2.83
C LEU A 301 34.71 13.12 1.84
N LYS A 302 35.07 14.26 1.26
CA LYS A 302 36.20 14.34 0.32
C LYS A 302 37.55 14.05 0.99
N THR A 303 37.71 14.30 2.29
CA THR A 303 38.97 13.99 3.00
C THR A 303 39.22 12.48 3.12
N GLU A 304 38.14 11.70 3.11
CA GLU A 304 38.17 10.22 3.13
C GLU A 304 38.58 9.62 1.77
N LYS A 305 38.65 10.45 0.72
CA LYS A 305 39.01 10.07 -0.66
C LYS A 305 38.16 8.90 -1.18
N PRO A 306 36.82 9.04 -1.23
CA PRO A 306 35.97 8.04 -1.85
C PRO A 306 36.21 7.98 -3.37
N ASP A 307 36.09 6.79 -3.94
CA ASP A 307 36.12 6.55 -5.38
C ASP A 307 34.82 6.97 -6.06
N LEU A 308 33.70 6.92 -5.33
CA LEU A 308 32.38 7.38 -5.77
C LEU A 308 31.68 8.17 -4.66
N LEU A 309 31.08 9.29 -5.05
CA LEU A 309 30.18 10.09 -4.23
C LEU A 309 28.73 9.90 -4.68
N ILE A 310 27.86 9.51 -3.74
CA ILE A 310 26.45 9.22 -3.99
C ILE A 310 25.59 10.15 -3.12
N LEU A 311 24.58 10.78 -3.73
CA LEU A 311 23.52 11.49 -3.03
C LEU A 311 22.19 10.75 -3.22
N LEU A 312 21.57 10.36 -2.11
CA LEU A 312 20.19 9.88 -2.07
C LEU A 312 19.30 11.07 -1.72
N SER A 313 18.32 11.39 -2.56
CA SER A 313 17.48 12.58 -2.41
C SER A 313 16.02 12.17 -2.34
N HIS A 314 15.46 12.11 -1.13
CA HIS A 314 14.03 11.91 -0.95
C HIS A 314 13.32 13.27 -1.00
N SER A 315 12.99 13.72 -2.20
CA SER A 315 12.55 15.09 -2.50
C SER A 315 11.79 15.10 -3.83
N LYS A 316 11.09 16.19 -4.16
CA LYS A 316 10.54 16.36 -5.50
C LYS A 316 11.66 16.30 -6.56
N LEU A 317 11.32 15.77 -7.74
CA LEU A 317 12.30 15.55 -8.81
C LEU A 317 13.04 16.83 -9.23
N ALA A 318 12.35 17.97 -9.26
CA ALA A 318 12.93 19.26 -9.65
C ALA A 318 14.01 19.71 -8.65
N ALA A 319 13.72 19.68 -7.35
CA ALA A 319 14.67 20.03 -6.30
C ALA A 319 15.90 19.10 -6.30
N SER A 320 15.69 17.79 -6.52
CA SER A 320 16.80 16.84 -6.64
C SER A 320 17.71 17.13 -7.85
N LYS A 321 17.15 17.58 -8.98
CA LYS A 321 17.94 18.00 -10.16
C LYS A 321 18.73 19.28 -9.88
N GLU A 322 18.15 20.23 -9.14
CA GLU A 322 18.83 21.45 -8.73
C GLU A 322 20.02 21.14 -7.81
N LEU A 323 19.84 20.25 -6.83
CA LEU A 323 20.93 19.77 -5.97
C LEU A 323 22.04 19.11 -6.80
N ALA A 324 21.68 18.24 -7.75
CA ALA A 324 22.65 17.60 -8.63
C ALA A 324 23.46 18.61 -9.47
N ALA A 325 22.81 19.66 -9.99
CA ALA A 325 23.49 20.72 -10.75
C ALA A 325 24.40 21.59 -9.87
N LYS A 326 23.99 21.84 -8.62
CA LYS A 326 24.71 22.68 -7.66
C LYS A 326 25.91 21.99 -7.03
N PHE A 327 25.87 20.66 -6.93
CA PHE A 327 26.92 19.82 -6.36
C PHE A 327 27.44 18.80 -7.40
N PRO A 328 28.13 19.28 -8.45
CA PRO A 328 28.63 18.43 -9.53
C PRO A 328 29.71 17.42 -9.09
N GLU A 329 30.12 17.46 -7.82
CA GLU A 329 31.08 16.50 -7.27
C GLU A 329 30.49 15.11 -7.06
N PHE A 330 29.17 15.00 -6.86
CA PHE A 330 28.50 13.70 -6.81
C PHE A 330 28.56 13.02 -8.18
N ASP A 331 28.88 11.73 -8.17
CA ASP A 331 28.91 10.90 -9.36
C ASP A 331 27.52 10.33 -9.65
N ILE A 332 26.73 10.04 -8.61
CA ILE A 332 25.36 9.53 -8.71
C ILE A 332 24.45 10.35 -7.81
N VAL A 333 23.31 10.79 -8.36
CA VAL A 333 22.19 11.36 -7.59
C VAL A 333 20.96 10.49 -7.86
N ALA A 334 20.51 9.78 -6.84
CA ALA A 334 19.28 9.00 -6.89
C ALA A 334 18.15 9.77 -6.19
N ALA A 335 17.02 9.96 -6.85
CA ALA A 335 15.95 10.83 -6.41
C ALA A 335 14.60 10.10 -6.35
N SER A 336 13.80 10.37 -5.32
CA SER A 336 12.37 10.04 -5.31
C SER A 336 11.54 11.07 -6.10
N GLY A 337 10.22 10.90 -6.14
CA GLY A 337 9.29 11.82 -6.77
C GLY A 337 9.34 11.78 -8.30
N GLY A 338 9.86 10.68 -8.85
CA GLY A 338 9.85 10.39 -10.28
C GLY A 338 8.54 9.74 -10.75
N PRO A 339 8.40 9.47 -12.06
CA PRO A 339 7.28 8.66 -12.56
C PRO A 339 7.34 7.22 -12.02
N GLU A 340 6.19 6.55 -11.89
CA GLU A 340 6.11 5.13 -11.49
C GLU A 340 7.00 4.23 -12.35
N ASP A 341 6.94 4.42 -13.67
CA ASP A 341 7.85 3.78 -14.62
C ASP A 341 9.09 4.66 -14.85
N ALA A 342 10.25 4.19 -14.38
CA ALA A 342 11.52 4.87 -14.57
C ALA A 342 11.93 5.01 -16.04
N ASP A 343 12.68 6.07 -16.38
CA ASP A 343 13.25 6.26 -17.72
C ASP A 343 14.28 5.14 -17.99
N PRO A 344 14.14 4.35 -19.07
CA PRO A 344 15.08 3.28 -19.38
C PRO A 344 16.45 3.78 -19.86
N ARG A 345 16.61 5.08 -20.10
CA ARG A 345 17.87 5.68 -20.59
C ARG A 345 18.63 6.35 -19.45
N PRO A 346 19.98 6.27 -19.44
CA PRO A 346 20.76 7.05 -18.50
C PRO A 346 20.56 8.55 -18.72
N ASN A 347 20.31 9.28 -17.64
CA ASN A 347 20.23 10.73 -17.64
C ASN A 347 21.43 11.32 -16.89
N PHE A 348 22.17 12.23 -17.52
CA PHE A 348 23.32 12.88 -16.92
C PHE A 348 23.08 14.38 -16.73
N ILE A 349 23.39 14.87 -15.53
CA ILE A 349 23.41 16.30 -15.23
C ILE A 349 24.85 16.79 -15.30
N GLY A 350 25.08 17.83 -16.10
CA GLY A 350 26.42 18.32 -16.42
C GLY A 350 27.27 17.26 -17.13
N ASP A 351 28.54 17.21 -16.76
CA ASP A 351 29.54 16.42 -17.47
C ASP A 351 29.66 14.97 -16.98
N LYS A 352 29.26 14.65 -15.73
CA LYS A 352 29.49 13.31 -15.17
C LYS A 352 28.37 12.73 -14.29
N THR A 353 27.51 13.55 -13.68
CA THR A 353 26.61 13.07 -12.63
C THR A 353 25.45 12.28 -13.22
N LEU A 354 25.39 10.98 -12.92
CA LEU A 354 24.28 10.11 -13.31
C LEU A 354 23.09 10.39 -12.39
N PHE A 355 21.99 10.87 -12.97
CA PHE A 355 20.75 11.16 -12.27
C PHE A 355 19.75 10.01 -12.47
N ILE A 356 19.24 9.46 -11.37
CA ILE A 356 18.39 8.28 -11.37
C ILE A 356 17.12 8.57 -10.60
N ALA A 357 15.96 8.36 -11.21
CA ALA A 357 14.70 8.17 -10.51
C ALA A 357 14.32 6.70 -10.65
N PRO A 358 14.30 5.90 -9.56
CA PRO A 358 14.23 4.44 -9.67
C PRO A 358 12.85 3.90 -10.08
N GLY A 359 11.83 4.77 -10.09
CA GLY A 359 10.45 4.35 -10.26
C GLY A 359 9.83 3.91 -8.95
N GLN A 360 8.60 3.42 -9.01
CA GLN A 360 7.83 3.05 -7.82
C GLN A 360 7.48 1.55 -7.83
N LYS A 361 7.01 1.05 -6.69
CA LYS A 361 6.52 -0.33 -6.48
C LYS A 361 7.58 -1.43 -6.71
N GLY A 362 8.82 -1.06 -7.00
CA GLY A 362 9.91 -1.98 -7.32
C GLY A 362 9.67 -2.83 -8.56
N LYS A 363 8.83 -2.38 -9.51
CA LYS A 363 8.56 -3.08 -10.79
C LYS A 363 9.84 -3.27 -11.61
N ARG A 364 10.66 -2.21 -11.63
CA ARG A 364 11.95 -2.16 -12.33
C ARG A 364 13.03 -1.72 -11.36
N VAL A 365 14.27 -2.06 -11.67
CA VAL A 365 15.41 -1.75 -10.81
C VAL A 365 16.54 -1.18 -11.66
N PRO A 366 16.91 0.09 -11.47
CA PRO A 366 18.16 0.62 -11.99
C PRO A 366 19.38 -0.13 -11.45
N VAL A 367 20.22 -0.58 -12.36
CA VAL A 367 21.51 -1.18 -12.05
C VAL A 367 22.60 -0.32 -12.68
N VAL A 368 23.58 0.08 -11.86
CA VAL A 368 24.70 0.92 -12.28
C VAL A 368 26.01 0.17 -12.13
N GLY A 369 26.72 -0.03 -13.24
CA GLY A 369 28.06 -0.60 -13.24
C GLY A 369 29.11 0.50 -13.17
N PHE A 370 30.03 0.38 -12.22
CA PHE A 370 31.20 1.23 -12.07
C PHE A 370 32.43 0.57 -12.71
N PHE A 371 33.00 1.25 -13.72
CA PHE A 371 34.17 0.82 -14.47
C PHE A 371 35.26 1.89 -14.32
N PRO A 372 36.41 1.60 -13.72
CA PRO A 372 37.47 2.59 -13.50
C PRO A 372 37.86 3.29 -14.81
N GLY A 373 37.78 4.62 -14.83
CA GLY A 373 37.93 5.43 -16.04
C GLY A 373 37.74 6.92 -15.75
N LYS A 374 37.51 7.73 -16.79
CA LYS A 374 37.19 9.17 -16.64
C LYS A 374 35.83 9.50 -17.25
N GLY A 375 35.03 10.33 -16.57
CA GLY A 375 33.79 10.91 -17.12
C GLY A 375 32.65 9.90 -17.24
N LYS A 376 31.73 10.12 -18.19
CA LYS A 376 30.48 9.33 -18.35
C LYS A 376 30.70 7.85 -18.66
N GLU A 377 31.87 7.48 -19.19
CA GLU A 377 32.22 6.08 -19.47
C GLU A 377 32.44 5.25 -18.20
N GLN A 378 32.64 5.92 -17.05
CA GLN A 378 32.85 5.29 -15.75
C GLN A 378 31.59 4.66 -15.17
N LEU A 379 30.41 5.14 -15.57
CA LEU A 379 29.11 4.67 -15.09
C LEU A 379 28.29 4.16 -16.28
N ARG A 380 27.94 2.88 -16.22
CA ARG A 380 26.98 2.28 -17.16
C ARG A 380 25.69 2.01 -16.43
N TYR A 381 24.57 2.19 -17.13
CA TYR A 381 23.23 2.09 -16.57
C TYR A 381 22.41 1.09 -17.37
N GLU A 382 21.67 0.24 -16.68
CA GLU A 382 20.63 -0.59 -17.27
C GLU A 382 19.42 -0.62 -16.32
N LEU A 383 18.22 -0.40 -16.87
CA LEU A 383 16.96 -0.56 -16.15
C LEU A 383 16.47 -1.99 -16.34
N VAL A 384 16.35 -2.74 -15.24
CA VAL A 384 15.97 -4.16 -15.28
C VAL A 384 14.51 -4.33 -14.91
N ASP A 385 13.70 -4.90 -15.81
CA ASP A 385 12.34 -5.36 -15.47
C ASP A 385 12.40 -6.64 -14.63
N LEU A 386 11.81 -6.63 -13.44
CA LEU A 386 11.76 -7.81 -12.57
C LEU A 386 10.60 -8.74 -12.95
N ASP A 387 10.69 -9.38 -14.11
CA ASP A 387 9.70 -10.33 -14.62
C ASP A 387 9.84 -11.74 -14.03
N ASP A 388 8.83 -12.57 -14.27
CA ASP A 388 8.73 -13.98 -13.84
C ASP A 388 9.45 -14.98 -14.76
N LYS A 389 10.08 -14.50 -15.84
CA LYS A 389 10.79 -15.35 -16.82
C LYS A 389 12.28 -15.43 -16.51
N ARG A 390 12.89 -14.30 -16.19
CA ARG A 390 14.33 -14.14 -15.93
C ARG A 390 14.70 -14.30 -14.46
N PHE A 391 13.76 -14.05 -13.55
CA PHE A 391 14.00 -14.07 -12.11
C PHE A 391 13.14 -15.09 -11.41
N LYS A 392 13.75 -15.77 -10.43
CA LYS A 392 13.10 -16.79 -9.61
C LYS A 392 12.75 -16.26 -8.24
N GLU A 393 11.88 -17.00 -7.55
CA GLU A 393 11.61 -16.75 -6.15
C GLU A 393 12.80 -17.14 -5.27
N SER A 394 13.15 -16.28 -4.32
CA SER A 394 14.21 -16.48 -3.34
C SER A 394 13.65 -17.22 -2.11
N PRO A 395 14.25 -18.37 -1.70
CA PRO A 395 13.83 -19.08 -0.49
C PRO A 395 13.84 -18.19 0.76
N ARG A 396 14.83 -17.30 0.87
CA ARG A 396 14.97 -16.40 2.02
C ARG A 396 13.87 -15.34 2.06
N MET A 397 13.46 -14.81 0.90
CA MET A 397 12.33 -13.87 0.83
C MET A 397 11.00 -14.58 1.08
N ALA A 398 10.87 -15.83 0.66
CA ALA A 398 9.72 -16.67 0.98
C ALA A 398 9.59 -16.97 2.49
N GLU A 399 10.72 -17.11 3.22
CA GLU A 399 10.70 -17.22 4.68
C GLU A 399 10.13 -15.96 5.35
N HIS A 400 10.57 -14.77 4.92
CA HIS A 400 10.02 -13.49 5.42
C HIS A 400 8.53 -13.35 5.13
N MET A 401 8.11 -13.70 3.92
CA MET A 401 6.69 -13.68 3.55
C MET A 401 5.85 -14.66 4.39
N ARG A 402 6.38 -15.85 4.66
CA ARG A 402 5.70 -16.83 5.51
C ARG A 402 5.55 -16.32 6.93
N TYR A 403 6.62 -15.80 7.51
CA TYR A 403 6.59 -15.18 8.83
C TYR A 403 5.59 -14.01 8.87
N TYR A 404 5.58 -13.16 7.84
CA TYR A 404 4.61 -12.07 7.74
C TYR A 404 3.16 -12.57 7.73
N GLN A 405 2.81 -13.53 6.87
CA GLN A 405 1.43 -14.02 6.76
C GLN A 405 0.99 -14.86 7.97
N GLU A 406 1.83 -15.79 8.40
CA GLU A 406 1.46 -16.80 9.39
C GLU A 406 1.70 -16.35 10.83
N GLU A 407 2.78 -15.63 11.10
CA GLU A 407 3.13 -15.22 12.47
C GLU A 407 2.69 -13.78 12.76
N LEU A 408 2.75 -12.88 11.77
CA LEU A 408 2.42 -11.48 12.01
C LEU A 408 0.96 -11.14 11.79
N LEU A 409 0.37 -11.59 10.69
CA LEU A 409 -0.99 -11.23 10.30
C LEU A 409 -2.05 -12.14 10.93
N LYS A 410 -1.86 -13.46 10.83
CA LYS A 410 -2.78 -14.46 11.37
C LYS A 410 -2.89 -14.40 12.90
N GLU A 411 -1.78 -14.45 13.62
CA GLU A 411 -1.79 -14.44 15.10
C GLU A 411 -2.37 -13.14 15.68
N ARG A 412 -2.19 -12.00 14.97
CA ARG A 412 -2.82 -10.72 15.34
C ARG A 412 -4.27 -10.59 14.89
N ASN A 413 -4.79 -11.58 14.16
CA ASN A 413 -6.12 -11.59 13.55
C ASN A 413 -6.39 -10.26 12.82
N LEU A 414 -5.45 -9.84 11.96
CA LEU A 414 -5.44 -8.47 11.46
C LEU A 414 -6.70 -8.14 10.65
N VAL A 415 -7.21 -9.09 9.86
CA VAL A 415 -8.45 -8.94 9.10
C VAL A 415 -9.64 -8.58 9.99
N ALA A 416 -9.83 -9.29 11.10
CA ALA A 416 -10.94 -9.04 12.02
C ALA A 416 -10.75 -7.75 12.83
N THR A 417 -9.50 -7.39 13.13
CA THR A 417 -9.16 -6.24 13.97
C THR A 417 -8.89 -4.95 13.18
N GLU A 418 -9.00 -5.01 11.85
CA GLU A 418 -8.97 -3.83 10.99
C GLU A 418 -10.18 -2.94 11.31
N PRO A 419 -9.99 -1.62 11.49
CA PRO A 419 -11.09 -0.70 11.74
C PRO A 419 -12.15 -0.82 10.65
N ALA A 420 -13.41 -0.93 11.08
CA ALA A 420 -14.55 -0.91 10.18
C ALA A 420 -15.12 0.50 10.07
N ILE A 421 -15.63 0.82 8.88
CA ILE A 421 -16.31 2.07 8.58
C ILE A 421 -17.73 1.77 8.11
N ASP A 422 -18.60 2.78 8.11
CA ASP A 422 -19.92 2.62 7.48
C ASP A 422 -19.77 2.43 5.97
N ASP A 423 -20.60 1.54 5.40
CA ASP A 423 -20.70 1.44 3.94
C ASP A 423 -21.40 2.72 3.44
N PRO A 424 -20.75 3.55 2.60
CA PRO A 424 -21.36 4.78 2.09
C PRO A 424 -22.61 4.52 1.22
N ARG A 425 -22.83 3.27 0.80
CA ARG A 425 -24.03 2.84 0.08
C ARG A 425 -25.18 2.50 1.03
N ASN A 426 -24.96 2.38 2.33
CA ASN A 426 -26.00 1.98 3.28
C ASN A 426 -26.86 3.18 3.73
N PHE A 427 -27.83 3.53 2.90
CA PHE A 427 -28.77 4.64 3.14
C PHE A 427 -30.22 4.17 2.99
N HIS A 428 -31.13 4.82 3.71
CA HIS A 428 -32.54 4.52 3.65
C HIS A 428 -33.13 5.05 2.34
N PRO A 429 -33.76 4.20 1.51
CA PRO A 429 -34.08 4.54 0.11
C PRO A 429 -35.16 5.64 -0.04
N ILE A 430 -35.95 5.92 1.00
CA ILE A 430 -36.97 6.98 0.98
C ILE A 430 -36.46 8.29 1.57
N THR A 431 -35.73 8.21 2.69
CA THR A 431 -35.36 9.40 3.48
C THR A 431 -33.96 9.90 3.12
N GLY A 432 -33.13 9.08 2.49
CA GLY A 432 -31.73 9.37 2.20
C GLY A 432 -30.83 9.40 3.44
N ALA A 433 -31.37 9.11 4.62
CA ALA A 433 -30.60 9.08 5.86
C ALA A 433 -29.67 7.86 5.88
N PRO A 434 -28.47 7.95 6.48
CA PRO A 434 -27.64 6.78 6.77
C PRO A 434 -28.42 5.74 7.58
N VAL A 435 -28.16 4.47 7.30
CA VAL A 435 -28.77 3.33 8.01
C VAL A 435 -27.72 2.67 8.87
N GLU A 436 -28.08 2.36 10.11
CA GLU A 436 -27.22 1.60 11.01
C GLU A 436 -26.88 0.24 10.37
N ALA A 437 -25.62 -0.18 10.45
CA ALA A 437 -25.17 -1.40 9.77
C ALA A 437 -25.93 -2.66 10.23
N SER A 438 -26.45 -2.68 11.46
CA SER A 438 -27.26 -3.77 11.99
C SER A 438 -28.67 -3.84 11.38
N GLU A 439 -29.20 -2.74 10.85
CA GLU A 439 -30.53 -2.68 10.23
C GLU A 439 -30.52 -3.19 8.79
N ASN A 440 -29.40 -2.99 8.09
CA ASN A 440 -29.18 -3.50 6.75
C ASN A 440 -27.77 -4.11 6.62
N PRO A 441 -27.54 -5.29 7.22
CA PRO A 441 -26.24 -5.96 7.19
C PRO A 441 -25.97 -6.66 5.85
N PHE A 442 -24.70 -6.99 5.61
CA PHE A 442 -24.34 -8.01 4.62
C PHE A 442 -24.88 -9.38 5.06
N VAL A 443 -25.60 -10.09 4.19
CA VAL A 443 -26.23 -11.39 4.49
C VAL A 443 -25.68 -12.55 3.68
N GLY A 444 -24.93 -12.24 2.62
CA GLY A 444 -24.27 -13.18 1.76
C GLY A 444 -25.13 -13.80 0.65
N ALA A 445 -24.47 -14.25 -0.42
CA ALA A 445 -25.08 -14.69 -1.68
C ALA A 445 -26.03 -15.87 -1.52
N LYS A 446 -25.81 -16.74 -0.53
CA LYS A 446 -26.71 -17.88 -0.26
C LYS A 446 -28.12 -17.42 0.10
N VAL A 447 -28.25 -16.34 0.88
CA VAL A 447 -29.55 -15.75 1.24
C VAL A 447 -30.22 -15.16 0.00
N CYS A 448 -29.47 -14.46 -0.84
CA CYS A 448 -30.00 -13.94 -2.11
C CYS A 448 -30.52 -15.07 -3.02
N GLY A 449 -29.79 -16.20 -3.08
CA GLY A 449 -30.14 -17.37 -3.90
C GLY A 449 -31.39 -18.13 -3.46
N GLU A 450 -31.98 -17.85 -2.29
CA GLU A 450 -33.26 -18.43 -1.87
C GLU A 450 -34.45 -17.90 -2.70
N CYS A 451 -34.33 -16.67 -3.20
CA CYS A 451 -35.33 -16.03 -4.07
C CYS A 451 -34.80 -15.82 -5.49
N HIS A 452 -33.52 -15.50 -5.65
CA HIS A 452 -32.89 -15.18 -6.94
C HIS A 452 -32.08 -16.35 -7.51
N THR A 453 -32.76 -17.45 -7.82
CA THR A 453 -32.09 -18.71 -8.21
C THR A 453 -31.30 -18.60 -9.52
N SER A 454 -31.83 -17.98 -10.57
CA SER A 454 -31.11 -17.88 -11.85
C SER A 454 -29.92 -16.93 -11.73
N ALA A 455 -30.08 -15.80 -11.04
CA ALA A 455 -28.98 -14.87 -10.79
C ALA A 455 -27.85 -15.53 -9.97
N TYR A 456 -28.23 -16.33 -8.97
CA TYR A 456 -27.28 -17.06 -8.13
C TYR A 456 -26.47 -18.10 -8.93
N GLU A 457 -27.11 -18.82 -9.86
CA GLU A 457 -26.39 -19.75 -10.74
C GLU A 457 -25.42 -19.03 -11.70
N VAL A 458 -25.80 -17.85 -12.24
CA VAL A 458 -24.87 -17.02 -13.03
C VAL A 458 -23.66 -16.63 -12.18
N TRP A 459 -23.88 -16.12 -10.97
CA TRP A 459 -22.79 -15.69 -10.08
C TRP A 459 -21.81 -16.82 -9.74
N LYS A 460 -22.29 -18.02 -9.42
CA LYS A 460 -21.44 -19.17 -9.03
C LYS A 460 -20.39 -19.55 -10.07
N GLU A 461 -20.71 -19.37 -11.35
CA GLU A 461 -19.82 -19.73 -12.45
C GLU A 461 -18.71 -18.70 -12.68
N THR A 462 -18.85 -17.49 -12.11
CA THR A 462 -17.88 -16.41 -12.27
C THR A 462 -16.63 -16.61 -11.41
N GLY A 463 -15.55 -15.90 -11.77
CA GLY A 463 -14.36 -15.79 -10.91
C GLY A 463 -14.63 -15.11 -9.57
N HIS A 464 -15.67 -14.26 -9.50
CA HIS A 464 -16.05 -13.56 -8.28
C HIS A 464 -16.47 -14.52 -7.15
N ALA A 465 -17.24 -15.57 -7.46
CA ALA A 465 -17.63 -16.58 -6.49
C ALA A 465 -16.45 -17.38 -5.92
N LYS A 466 -15.36 -17.48 -6.69
CA LYS A 466 -14.16 -18.26 -6.35
C LYS A 466 -13.03 -17.40 -5.80
N ALA A 467 -13.24 -16.09 -5.63
CA ALA A 467 -12.15 -15.15 -5.34
C ALA A 467 -11.38 -15.51 -4.06
N THR A 468 -12.04 -15.82 -2.94
CA THR A 468 -11.32 -16.17 -1.70
C THR A 468 -10.46 -17.43 -1.83
N GLU A 469 -10.86 -18.40 -2.67
CA GLU A 469 -10.09 -19.64 -2.86
C GLU A 469 -8.72 -19.39 -3.47
N THR A 470 -8.56 -18.36 -4.30
CA THR A 470 -7.26 -18.02 -4.87
C THR A 470 -6.28 -17.51 -3.81
N LEU A 471 -6.76 -17.01 -2.66
CA LEU A 471 -5.90 -16.64 -1.53
C LEU A 471 -5.43 -17.83 -0.71
N LYS A 472 -6.06 -18.99 -0.85
CA LYS A 472 -5.65 -20.24 -0.18
C LYS A 472 -4.56 -20.98 -0.96
N HIS A 473 -4.65 -20.95 -2.29
CA HIS A 473 -3.86 -21.85 -3.15
C HIS A 473 -3.08 -21.13 -4.26
N GLY A 474 -3.25 -19.82 -4.42
CA GLY A 474 -2.71 -19.07 -5.56
C GLY A 474 -3.42 -19.43 -6.87
N ARG A 475 -3.02 -18.78 -7.97
CA ARG A 475 -3.60 -19.04 -9.30
C ARG A 475 -3.16 -20.36 -9.94
N ASP A 476 -1.96 -20.81 -9.62
CA ASP A 476 -1.36 -22.01 -10.22
C ASP A 476 -1.41 -23.24 -9.30
N HIS A 477 -2.15 -23.16 -8.17
CA HIS A 477 -2.25 -24.23 -7.17
C HIS A 477 -0.89 -24.80 -6.73
N ARG A 478 0.12 -23.93 -6.55
CA ARG A 478 1.47 -24.38 -6.22
C ARG A 478 1.49 -24.94 -4.79
N PRO A 479 2.16 -26.09 -4.55
CA PRO A 479 2.17 -26.73 -3.23
C PRO A 479 2.92 -25.90 -2.16
N ASP A 480 3.79 -24.98 -2.58
CA ASP A 480 4.57 -24.08 -1.73
C ASP A 480 3.94 -22.67 -1.61
N PHE A 481 2.71 -22.49 -2.09
CA PHE A 481 2.01 -21.21 -2.00
C PHE A 481 1.77 -20.82 -0.54
N ILE A 482 2.19 -19.62 -0.19
CA ILE A 482 1.94 -19.04 1.13
C ILE A 482 0.56 -18.40 1.07
N SER A 483 -0.35 -18.81 1.97
CA SER A 483 -1.71 -18.27 2.00
C SER A 483 -1.73 -16.74 2.18
N ARG A 484 -2.75 -16.10 1.62
CA ARG A 484 -3.02 -14.65 1.69
C ARG A 484 -4.32 -14.34 2.43
N LEU A 485 -4.95 -15.34 3.05
CA LEU A 485 -6.22 -15.18 3.77
C LEU A 485 -6.18 -14.23 4.96
N TYR A 486 -4.99 -13.91 5.46
CA TYR A 486 -4.81 -13.05 6.63
C TYR A 486 -4.39 -11.63 6.27
N ASP A 487 -4.28 -11.32 4.98
CA ASP A 487 -3.77 -10.06 4.46
C ASP A 487 -4.93 -9.10 4.11
N PRO A 488 -5.13 -7.99 4.85
CA PRO A 488 -6.22 -7.05 4.55
C PRO A 488 -6.20 -6.47 3.13
N GLU A 489 -5.03 -6.25 2.53
CA GLU A 489 -4.92 -5.78 1.14
C GLU A 489 -5.41 -6.83 0.14
N CYS A 490 -5.17 -8.11 0.41
CA CYS A 490 -5.70 -9.19 -0.42
C CYS A 490 -7.21 -9.40 -0.16
N ILE A 491 -7.61 -9.37 1.11
CA ILE A 491 -9.01 -9.55 1.53
C ILE A 491 -9.89 -8.46 0.89
N ALA A 492 -9.47 -7.20 0.88
CA ALA A 492 -10.29 -6.11 0.37
C ALA A 492 -10.84 -6.31 -1.07
N CYS A 493 -10.17 -7.14 -1.89
CA CYS A 493 -10.57 -7.48 -3.24
C CYS A 493 -11.16 -8.89 -3.42
N HIS A 494 -11.09 -9.76 -2.40
CA HIS A 494 -11.39 -11.19 -2.51
C HIS A 494 -12.55 -11.67 -1.62
N VAL A 495 -13.19 -10.77 -0.87
CA VAL A 495 -14.34 -11.07 0.00
C VAL A 495 -15.40 -9.97 -0.07
N THR A 496 -16.56 -10.23 0.54
CA THR A 496 -17.68 -9.28 0.54
C THR A 496 -17.62 -8.32 1.73
N GLY A 497 -17.96 -7.05 1.47
CA GLY A 497 -18.08 -6.02 2.49
C GLY A 497 -16.78 -5.27 2.81
N TRP A 498 -15.94 -5.05 1.80
CA TRP A 498 -14.73 -4.23 1.90
C TRP A 498 -14.66 -3.19 0.78
N ASP A 499 -13.98 -2.07 1.05
CA ASP A 499 -13.57 -1.11 0.03
C ASP A 499 -12.21 -1.53 -0.55
N PRO A 500 -12.12 -1.96 -1.83
CA PRO A 500 -10.89 -2.49 -2.42
C PRO A 500 -9.83 -1.41 -2.67
N LYS A 501 -10.22 -0.14 -2.82
CA LYS A 501 -9.28 0.96 -3.08
C LYS A 501 -8.68 1.51 -1.80
N LYS A 502 -9.52 1.64 -0.77
CA LYS A 502 -9.10 2.15 0.54
C LYS A 502 -8.55 1.05 1.45
N VAL A 503 -8.81 -0.21 1.10
CA VAL A 503 -8.44 -1.39 1.89
C VAL A 503 -9.00 -1.31 3.30
N VAL A 504 -10.30 -0.99 3.40
CA VAL A 504 -11.01 -0.87 4.68
C VAL A 504 -12.25 -1.73 4.67
N ARG A 505 -12.56 -2.31 5.83
CA ARG A 505 -13.74 -3.15 6.03
C ARG A 505 -14.97 -2.29 6.25
N TYR A 506 -16.12 -2.69 5.72
CA TYR A 506 -17.40 -2.10 6.09
C TYR A 506 -17.97 -2.71 7.36
N ASN A 507 -18.80 -1.96 8.09
CA ASN A 507 -19.55 -2.46 9.22
C ASN A 507 -20.45 -3.63 8.75
N THR A 508 -20.30 -4.80 9.38
CA THR A 508 -20.86 -6.12 9.00
C THR A 508 -20.23 -6.84 7.79
N GLY A 509 -19.16 -6.30 7.21
CA GLY A 509 -18.37 -7.00 6.18
C GLY A 509 -17.50 -8.13 6.74
N TYR A 510 -16.90 -8.91 5.84
CA TYR A 510 -16.08 -10.09 6.17
C TYR A 510 -14.98 -9.79 7.20
N THR A 511 -14.88 -10.62 8.22
CA THR A 511 -13.94 -10.57 9.34
C THR A 511 -12.97 -11.76 9.37
N GLY A 512 -13.25 -12.81 8.61
CA GLY A 512 -12.49 -14.06 8.62
C GLY A 512 -12.88 -15.04 9.73
N ASN A 513 -13.88 -14.69 10.54
CA ASN A 513 -14.39 -15.53 11.65
C ASN A 513 -15.91 -15.72 11.56
N GLU A 514 -16.45 -15.77 10.34
CA GLU A 514 -17.89 -15.81 10.15
C GLU A 514 -18.53 -17.09 10.66
N ASN A 515 -19.83 -17.02 10.93
CA ASN A 515 -20.65 -18.18 11.21
C ASN A 515 -21.93 -18.14 10.35
N PRO A 516 -22.05 -19.00 9.32
CA PRO A 516 -21.09 -20.02 8.91
C PRO A 516 -19.79 -19.43 8.35
N PRO A 517 -18.63 -20.14 8.41
CA PRO A 517 -17.32 -19.61 8.01
C PRO A 517 -17.25 -19.00 6.60
N ASP A 518 -18.03 -19.55 5.66
CA ASP A 518 -18.01 -19.12 4.27
C ASP A 518 -19.00 -17.98 3.94
N LEU A 519 -19.70 -17.42 4.93
CA LEU A 519 -20.84 -16.50 4.74
C LEU A 519 -20.54 -15.37 3.75
N LEU A 520 -19.39 -14.71 3.90
CA LEU A 520 -18.99 -13.54 3.10
C LEU A 520 -17.75 -13.80 2.22
N THR A 521 -17.45 -15.08 1.94
CA THR A 521 -16.34 -15.47 1.04
C THR A 521 -16.68 -15.22 -0.43
N GLY A 522 -15.69 -14.74 -1.19
CA GLY A 522 -15.83 -14.34 -2.58
C GLY A 522 -16.33 -12.90 -2.73
N GLN A 523 -16.25 -12.40 -3.96
CA GLN A 523 -16.94 -11.17 -4.37
C GLN A 523 -18.40 -11.54 -4.62
N GLN A 524 -19.28 -11.33 -3.64
CA GLN A 524 -20.68 -11.75 -3.71
C GLN A 524 -21.60 -10.68 -4.29
N CYS A 525 -22.90 -10.98 -4.38
CA CYS A 525 -23.94 -10.08 -4.89
C CYS A 525 -23.85 -8.68 -4.26
N GLU A 526 -23.62 -8.59 -2.95
CA GLU A 526 -23.68 -7.34 -2.19
C GLU A 526 -22.49 -6.40 -2.44
N ASN A 527 -21.38 -6.89 -3.02
CA ASN A 527 -20.33 -6.00 -3.50
C ASN A 527 -20.79 -5.17 -4.70
N CYS A 528 -21.74 -5.69 -5.50
CA CYS A 528 -22.36 -4.94 -6.58
C CYS A 528 -23.64 -4.21 -6.14
N HIS A 529 -24.52 -4.93 -5.45
CA HIS A 529 -25.87 -4.50 -5.15
C HIS A 529 -26.01 -3.69 -3.83
N GLY A 530 -24.94 -3.61 -3.04
CA GLY A 530 -24.97 -3.09 -1.67
C GLY A 530 -25.48 -4.14 -0.67
N PRO A 531 -25.43 -3.85 0.64
CA PRO A 531 -25.94 -4.75 1.67
C PRO A 531 -27.44 -5.01 1.51
N GLY A 532 -27.83 -6.28 1.57
CA GLY A 532 -29.18 -6.75 1.22
C GLY A 532 -30.05 -7.17 2.41
N GLY A 533 -29.57 -7.03 3.64
CA GLY A 533 -30.24 -7.58 4.83
C GLY A 533 -31.65 -7.03 5.05
N ARG A 534 -31.87 -5.72 4.92
CA ARG A 534 -33.20 -5.11 5.08
C ARG A 534 -34.14 -5.52 3.96
N HIS A 535 -33.65 -5.54 2.72
CA HIS A 535 -34.41 -6.05 1.58
C HIS A 535 -34.88 -7.50 1.81
N SER A 536 -33.95 -8.40 2.17
CA SER A 536 -34.25 -9.80 2.42
C SER A 536 -35.27 -9.97 3.57
N GLN A 537 -35.10 -9.22 4.66
CA GLN A 537 -36.01 -9.27 5.81
C GLN A 537 -37.44 -8.88 5.39
N LEU A 538 -37.60 -7.78 4.66
CA LEU A 538 -38.92 -7.30 4.23
C LEU A 538 -39.62 -8.28 3.29
N GLU A 539 -38.91 -8.87 2.33
CA GLU A 539 -39.49 -9.87 1.42
C GLU A 539 -39.89 -11.15 2.15
N GLN A 540 -39.10 -11.61 3.13
CA GLN A 540 -39.45 -12.77 3.94
C GLN A 540 -40.69 -12.52 4.80
N LEU A 541 -40.82 -11.33 5.40
CA LEU A 541 -42.00 -10.94 6.16
C LEU A 541 -43.24 -10.85 5.27
N LEU A 542 -43.11 -10.28 4.07
CA LEU A 542 -44.17 -10.24 3.06
C LEU A 542 -44.61 -11.65 2.65
N LYS A 543 -43.66 -12.53 2.31
CA LYS A 543 -43.91 -13.93 1.94
C LYS A 543 -44.61 -14.72 3.06
N ALA A 544 -44.27 -14.42 4.32
CA ALA A 544 -44.88 -15.06 5.48
C ALA A 544 -46.26 -14.47 5.85
N GLY A 545 -46.71 -13.39 5.19
CA GLY A 545 -47.90 -12.65 5.60
C GLY A 545 -47.77 -11.99 6.98
N LYS A 546 -46.53 -11.71 7.40
CA LYS A 546 -46.16 -11.21 8.74
C LYS A 546 -45.55 -9.81 8.69
N LEU A 547 -45.93 -8.97 7.73
CA LEU A 547 -45.49 -7.57 7.77
C LEU A 547 -45.91 -6.97 9.13
N PRO A 548 -44.99 -6.38 9.91
CA PRO A 548 -45.28 -5.87 11.24
C PRO A 548 -46.14 -4.59 11.07
N SER A 549 -47.46 -4.74 11.26
CA SER A 549 -48.48 -3.68 11.29
C SER A 549 -48.55 -2.75 10.06
N ASP A 550 -49.51 -1.80 10.09
CA ASP A 550 -49.74 -0.74 9.10
C ASP A 550 -48.55 0.24 8.92
N ASP A 551 -47.42 -0.01 9.61
CA ASP A 551 -46.26 0.89 9.70
C ASP A 551 -45.25 0.68 8.55
N ILE A 552 -45.10 -0.56 8.05
CA ILE A 552 -44.26 -0.84 6.88
C ILE A 552 -45.13 -0.76 5.62
N LYS A 553 -44.96 0.34 4.89
CA LYS A 553 -45.72 0.63 3.68
C LYS A 553 -45.08 0.00 2.44
N GLN A 554 -45.89 -0.19 1.40
CA GLN A 554 -45.44 -0.77 0.13
C GLN A 554 -44.30 0.03 -0.53
N ASP A 555 -44.28 1.35 -0.34
CA ASP A 555 -43.22 2.23 -0.83
C ASP A 555 -41.87 1.95 -0.16
N GLU A 556 -41.84 1.53 1.11
CA GLU A 556 -40.61 1.12 1.79
C GLU A 556 -40.04 -0.16 1.16
N ILE A 557 -40.90 -1.16 0.94
CA ILE A 557 -40.53 -2.41 0.26
C ILE A 557 -39.99 -2.11 -1.14
N ASP A 558 -40.70 -1.30 -1.91
CA ASP A 558 -40.30 -0.92 -3.27
C ASP A 558 -39.02 -0.06 -3.28
N GLY A 559 -38.81 0.75 -2.24
CA GLY A 559 -37.57 1.48 -1.99
C GLY A 559 -36.38 0.54 -1.83
N TRP A 560 -36.50 -0.48 -0.98
CA TRP A 560 -35.43 -1.46 -0.74
C TRP A 560 -35.22 -2.40 -1.94
N ARG A 561 -36.26 -2.72 -2.72
CA ARG A 561 -36.11 -3.40 -4.02
C ARG A 561 -35.31 -2.56 -5.02
N LYS A 562 -35.53 -1.25 -5.05
CA LYS A 562 -34.80 -0.32 -5.92
C LYS A 562 -33.36 -0.11 -5.44
N PHE A 563 -33.14 -0.09 -4.13
CA PHE A 563 -31.83 0.03 -3.50
C PHE A 563 -30.86 -1.02 -4.03
N VAL A 564 -31.26 -2.30 -3.98
CA VAL A 564 -30.42 -3.42 -4.44
C VAL A 564 -30.35 -3.55 -5.96
N LYS A 565 -30.78 -2.56 -6.75
CA LYS A 565 -30.79 -2.68 -8.23
C LYS A 565 -29.55 -2.06 -8.85
N VAL A 566 -28.79 -2.88 -9.58
CA VAL A 566 -27.68 -2.43 -10.44
C VAL A 566 -28.12 -2.41 -11.91
N SER A 567 -27.61 -1.44 -12.66
CA SER A 567 -27.82 -1.29 -14.10
C SER A 567 -26.49 -1.08 -14.81
N LEU A 568 -26.46 -1.32 -16.13
CA LEU A 568 -25.26 -1.03 -16.92
C LEU A 568 -24.78 0.42 -16.75
N LYS A 569 -25.71 1.38 -16.63
CA LYS A 569 -25.42 2.82 -16.51
C LYS A 569 -24.63 3.18 -15.25
N ASN A 570 -24.78 2.43 -14.15
CA ASN A 570 -24.11 2.71 -12.88
C ASN A 570 -23.09 1.62 -12.47
N ALA A 571 -22.81 0.66 -13.36
CA ALA A 571 -21.95 -0.47 -13.02
C ALA A 571 -20.45 -0.21 -13.27
N TYR A 572 -20.08 0.67 -14.19
CA TYR A 572 -18.68 0.87 -14.57
C TYR A 572 -17.80 1.27 -13.37
N ASP A 573 -18.15 2.37 -12.70
CA ASP A 573 -17.34 2.91 -11.59
C ASP A 573 -17.18 1.91 -10.45
N MET A 574 -18.22 1.12 -10.20
CA MET A 574 -18.22 0.02 -9.24
C MET A 574 -17.25 -1.09 -9.65
N CYS A 575 -17.25 -1.51 -10.91
CA CYS A 575 -16.32 -2.51 -11.43
C CYS A 575 -14.88 -1.99 -11.44
N ALA A 576 -14.68 -0.72 -11.80
CA ALA A 576 -13.37 -0.05 -11.86
C ALA A 576 -12.68 0.07 -10.48
N LYS A 577 -13.43 -0.13 -9.39
CA LYS A 577 -12.85 -0.26 -8.05
C LYS A 577 -11.91 -1.46 -7.91
N CYS A 578 -12.17 -2.55 -8.63
CA CYS A 578 -11.30 -3.74 -8.64
C CYS A 578 -10.60 -3.95 -9.99
N HIS A 579 -11.27 -3.62 -11.10
CA HIS A 579 -10.72 -3.73 -12.44
C HIS A 579 -10.04 -2.42 -12.85
N ASP A 580 -8.77 -2.27 -12.48
CA ASP A 580 -7.94 -1.12 -12.85
C ASP A 580 -6.71 -1.56 -13.66
N GLY A 581 -5.85 -0.60 -14.00
CA GLY A 581 -4.66 -0.87 -14.79
C GLY A 581 -3.66 -1.86 -14.17
N ASP A 582 -3.65 -2.03 -12.84
CA ASP A 582 -2.76 -2.97 -12.15
C ASP A 582 -3.40 -4.38 -12.05
N ASN A 583 -4.70 -4.43 -11.77
CA ASN A 583 -5.45 -5.65 -11.48
C ASN A 583 -6.04 -6.31 -12.74
N ASP A 584 -6.49 -5.52 -13.71
CA ASP A 584 -7.01 -5.96 -15.01
C ASP A 584 -6.69 -4.94 -16.11
N PRO A 585 -5.46 -4.96 -16.68
CA PRO A 585 -5.02 -4.01 -17.70
C PRO A 585 -5.88 -3.97 -18.98
N ASN A 586 -6.71 -4.99 -19.20
CA ASN A 586 -7.60 -5.07 -20.35
C ASN A 586 -8.97 -4.45 -20.07
N PHE A 587 -9.31 -4.12 -18.82
CA PHE A 587 -10.55 -3.46 -18.48
C PHE A 587 -10.50 -1.98 -18.85
N LYS A 588 -11.28 -1.60 -19.86
CA LYS A 588 -11.38 -0.23 -20.36
C LYS A 588 -12.83 0.16 -20.59
N VAL A 589 -13.08 1.47 -20.71
CA VAL A 589 -14.43 1.98 -20.98
C VAL A 589 -14.98 1.39 -22.29
N GLU A 590 -14.12 1.24 -23.32
CA GLU A 590 -14.54 0.84 -24.66
C GLU A 590 -15.01 -0.62 -24.74
N ASN A 591 -14.52 -1.50 -23.86
CA ASN A 591 -14.88 -2.91 -23.83
C ASN A 591 -15.70 -3.32 -22.59
N PHE A 592 -16.19 -2.35 -21.81
CA PHE A 592 -16.94 -2.63 -20.59
C PHE A 592 -18.16 -3.55 -20.81
N ASN A 593 -18.86 -3.41 -21.94
CA ASN A 593 -20.00 -4.27 -22.26
C ASN A 593 -19.62 -5.76 -22.29
N GLU A 594 -18.42 -6.11 -22.76
CA GLU A 594 -17.94 -7.50 -22.78
C GLU A 594 -17.74 -8.06 -21.37
N TYR A 595 -17.39 -7.21 -20.41
CA TYR A 595 -17.30 -7.58 -19.00
C TYR A 595 -18.68 -7.71 -18.37
N TRP A 596 -19.56 -6.74 -18.65
CA TRP A 596 -20.94 -6.74 -18.16
C TRP A 596 -21.70 -7.98 -18.60
N ASP A 597 -21.57 -8.38 -19.88
CA ASP A 597 -22.28 -9.54 -20.44
C ASP A 597 -21.92 -10.87 -19.75
N LYS A 598 -20.75 -10.95 -19.10
CA LYS A 598 -20.33 -12.14 -18.34
C LYS A 598 -21.02 -12.29 -16.98
N VAL A 599 -21.55 -11.20 -16.44
CA VAL A 599 -22.12 -11.15 -15.08
C VAL A 599 -23.58 -10.71 -15.07
N ALA A 600 -24.07 -10.14 -16.17
CA ALA A 600 -25.44 -9.65 -16.28
C ALA A 600 -26.45 -10.79 -16.22
N HIS A 601 -27.39 -10.67 -15.29
CA HIS A 601 -28.55 -11.55 -15.13
C HIS A 601 -29.84 -10.71 -15.23
N PRO A 602 -30.27 -10.35 -16.47
CA PRO A 602 -31.47 -9.55 -16.65
C PRO A 602 -32.72 -10.41 -16.48
N GLY A 603 -33.67 -9.93 -15.68
CA GLY A 603 -34.95 -10.61 -15.47
C GLY A 603 -35.40 -10.53 -14.01
N LYS A 604 -36.58 -11.09 -13.73
CA LYS A 604 -37.01 -11.43 -12.37
C LYS A 604 -36.99 -12.95 -12.27
N ASP A 605 -36.42 -13.44 -11.17
CA ASP A 605 -36.63 -14.81 -10.70
C ASP A 605 -38.01 -14.96 -10.05
#